data_AF-B0C4I5-F1
#
_entry.id   AF-B0C4I5-F1
#
_cell.length_a   1.000
_cell.length_b   1.000
_cell.length_c   1.000
_cell.angle_alpha   90.00
_cell.angle_beta   90.00
_cell.angle_gamma   90.00
#
_symmetry.space_group_name_H-M   'P 1'
#
loop_
_entity.id
_entity.type
_entity.pdbx_description
1 polymer ?
#
loop_
_entity_poly.entity_id
_entity_poly.type
_entity_poly.pdbx_seq_one_letter_code
_entity_poly.pdbx_strand_id
1 'polypeptide(L)'
;MGIKRRQFLWFGGTAVISLASSQWSFAKSVRDIRQIARHITVRIMTQGPSGSGVLIKRNDNIYTVLTAAHVIKNSNRGEEAYVETYDGETHLLNTQMMQVDVKADIAIATFTSSNNYRTTNIGKFKDLGILDDIYVGGYPLADQAISVSTMTLTRGEVASIGEFEDGYGFSYTAVTKAGMSGGPVLDREGRLIGIHGRAAGQRLQDVRIKDGLNLGIPISTAIATFGLDNQYRPLTAEQPDTSEPQTSEPSEPESTQAPPEETLPGLSRFAFEVVAVNAQGQIQTRSRQSAQYYRQQLKQDQTLDMVYIPGGKFSMGSPATEANRQGSEGPQHLVTVPTFFIGKYPITQAQWQAVMGENPAKFQGADRPVEQVSWQAATEFCQKLSELTGQDYRLPSEAEWEYAARAGTSAPFCVGATLTTDLANYDGNYTYGRGPRGTFRKATTPVGQFSPNPFGLYDMHGQVWEWCQDHWHDTYKGAPADGSAWVKDTDVRSHRVRRGGSWYDGPHACRSAFRYRSLPSNYQNSYGLRVVCQEFKDI
;
A
#
# COMPACT_ATOMS: atom_id res chain seq x y z
N MET A 1 86.21 6.04 -34.56
CA MET A 1 84.93 6.73 -34.26
C MET A 1 84.01 5.72 -33.59
N GLY A 2 83.69 5.90 -32.30
CA GLY A 2 82.87 4.95 -31.55
C GLY A 2 82.66 5.45 -30.13
N ILE A 3 81.89 6.53 -29.98
CA ILE A 3 81.61 7.18 -28.70
C ILE A 3 80.37 6.55 -28.06
N LYS A 4 80.52 6.21 -26.79
CA LYS A 4 79.57 5.58 -25.85
C LYS A 4 78.20 6.29 -25.82
N ARG A 5 77.11 5.52 -25.93
CA ARG A 5 75.74 5.95 -25.58
C ARG A 5 75.55 5.86 -24.06
N ARG A 6 75.09 6.96 -23.44
CA ARG A 6 74.63 7.01 -22.05
C ARG A 6 73.23 6.39 -21.92
N GLN A 7 73.04 5.61 -20.86
CA GLN A 7 71.77 5.05 -20.44
C GLN A 7 70.84 6.14 -19.89
N PHE A 8 69.55 6.07 -20.24
CA PHE A 8 68.45 6.74 -19.52
C PHE A 8 67.62 5.63 -18.87
N LEU A 9 67.54 5.63 -17.53
CA LEU A 9 66.60 4.80 -16.78
C LEU A 9 65.19 5.36 -16.96
N TRP A 10 64.24 4.49 -17.32
CA TRP A 10 62.81 4.76 -17.25
C TRP A 10 62.26 4.01 -16.02
N PHE A 11 61.77 4.74 -15.03
CA PHE A 11 60.98 4.18 -13.93
C PHE A 11 59.54 3.96 -14.42
N GLY A 12 59.22 2.73 -14.83
CA GLY A 12 57.84 2.30 -15.07
C GLY A 12 57.20 1.83 -13.76
N GLY A 13 56.53 2.73 -13.03
CA GLY A 13 55.71 2.36 -11.89
C GLY A 13 54.44 1.65 -12.35
N THR A 14 54.26 0.40 -11.93
CA THR A 14 52.99 -0.33 -12.05
C THR A 14 51.93 0.30 -11.14
N ALA A 15 50.95 0.98 -11.73
CA ALA A 15 49.74 1.38 -11.03
C ALA A 15 48.80 0.16 -10.91
N VAL A 16 48.68 -0.39 -9.70
CA VAL A 16 47.63 -1.35 -9.38
C VAL A 16 46.35 -0.55 -9.13
N ILE A 17 45.46 -0.52 -10.11
CA ILE A 17 44.11 0.02 -9.93
C ILE A 17 43.32 -1.05 -9.18
N SER A 18 43.16 -0.88 -7.86
CA SER A 18 42.14 -1.65 -7.15
C SER A 18 40.78 -1.10 -7.56
N LEU A 19 40.04 -1.86 -8.35
CA LEU A 19 38.61 -1.64 -8.53
C LEU A 19 37.95 -2.06 -7.22
N ALA A 20 37.81 -1.11 -6.29
CA ALA A 20 36.86 -1.25 -5.20
C ALA A 20 35.47 -1.30 -5.83
N SER A 21 34.91 -2.50 -5.96
CA SER A 21 33.49 -2.66 -6.26
C SER A 21 32.72 -2.06 -5.08
N SER A 22 32.20 -0.85 -5.26
CA SER A 22 31.20 -0.32 -4.35
C SER A 22 29.99 -1.23 -4.44
N GLN A 23 29.73 -2.00 -3.39
CA GLN A 23 28.45 -2.66 -3.24
C GLN A 23 27.41 -1.55 -3.09
N TRP A 24 26.64 -1.32 -4.15
CA TRP A 24 25.46 -0.49 -4.09
C TRP A 24 24.44 -1.22 -3.20
N SER A 25 24.36 -0.79 -1.93
CA SER A 25 23.25 -1.15 -1.06
C SER A 25 22.05 -0.32 -1.49
N PHE A 26 21.20 -0.85 -2.37
CA PHE A 26 19.90 -0.25 -2.62
C PHE A 26 19.04 -0.39 -1.36
N ALA A 27 18.41 0.71 -0.93
CA ALA A 27 17.38 0.66 0.10
C ALA A 27 16.31 -0.37 -0.30
N LYS A 28 15.82 -1.15 0.67
CA LYS A 28 14.77 -2.13 0.40
C LYS A 28 13.48 -1.42 -0.01
N SER A 29 12.69 -2.08 -0.86
CA SER A 29 11.38 -1.56 -1.19
C SER A 29 10.48 -1.58 0.06
N VAL A 30 9.47 -0.70 0.12
CA VAL A 30 8.50 -0.68 1.22
C VAL A 30 7.80 -2.05 1.37
N ARG A 31 7.61 -2.76 0.25
CA ARG A 31 7.14 -4.16 0.20
C ARG A 31 7.97 -5.09 1.06
N ASP A 32 9.29 -5.07 0.85
CA ASP A 32 10.21 -5.98 1.52
C ASP A 32 10.23 -5.68 3.02
N ILE A 33 10.20 -4.40 3.39
CA ILE A 33 10.14 -3.97 4.78
C ILE A 33 8.83 -4.43 5.42
N ARG A 34 7.70 -4.33 4.70
CA ARG A 34 6.41 -4.84 5.19
C ARG A 34 6.39 -6.35 5.32
N GLN A 35 7.00 -7.09 4.40
CA GLN A 35 7.12 -8.55 4.51
C GLN A 35 7.99 -8.93 5.71
N ILE A 36 9.15 -8.28 5.88
CA ILE A 36 10.02 -8.47 7.04
C ILE A 36 9.22 -8.21 8.31
N ALA A 37 8.60 -7.03 8.43
CA ALA A 37 7.82 -6.64 9.59
C ALA A 37 6.71 -7.66 9.90
N ARG A 38 5.93 -8.11 8.89
CA ARG A 38 4.86 -9.09 9.10
C ARG A 38 5.39 -10.41 9.64
N HIS A 39 6.52 -10.92 9.14
CA HIS A 39 7.03 -12.24 9.56
C HIS A 39 7.72 -12.23 10.92
N ILE A 40 8.26 -11.09 11.33
CA ILE A 40 8.99 -10.96 12.60
C ILE A 40 8.10 -10.42 13.73
N THR A 41 6.96 -9.79 13.42
CA THR A 41 6.08 -9.20 14.44
C THR A 41 5.11 -10.26 14.95
N VAL A 42 5.04 -10.39 16.28
CA VAL A 42 4.08 -11.25 16.96
C VAL A 42 3.10 -10.42 17.78
N ARG A 43 1.89 -10.95 17.97
CA ARG A 43 0.92 -10.39 18.91
C ARG A 43 1.11 -11.08 20.26
N ILE A 44 1.25 -10.29 21.31
CA ILE A 44 1.40 -10.79 22.69
C ILE A 44 0.06 -10.62 23.40
N MET A 45 -0.48 -11.74 23.86
CA MET A 45 -1.75 -11.80 24.61
C MET A 45 -1.43 -12.17 26.06
N THR A 46 -1.83 -11.30 26.98
CA THR A 46 -1.66 -11.50 28.42
C THR A 46 -3.01 -11.33 29.10
N GLN A 47 -3.10 -11.67 30.40
CA GLN A 47 -4.28 -11.37 31.22
C GLN A 47 -4.51 -9.85 31.43
N GLY A 48 -3.56 -9.01 31.00
CA GLY A 48 -3.62 -7.54 31.06
C GLY A 48 -3.64 -6.90 29.66
N PRO A 49 -3.01 -5.72 29.47
CA PRO A 49 -2.97 -5.09 28.16
C PRO A 49 -2.16 -5.95 27.19
N SER A 50 -2.82 -6.36 26.10
CA SER A 50 -2.15 -7.03 24.98
C SER A 50 -1.24 -6.05 24.24
N GLY A 51 -0.17 -6.56 23.65
CA GLY A 51 0.82 -5.77 22.93
C GLY A 51 1.40 -6.51 21.74
N SER A 52 2.56 -6.05 21.30
CA SER A 52 3.31 -6.61 20.17
C SER A 52 4.71 -7.03 20.61
N GLY A 53 5.34 -7.88 19.82
CA GLY A 53 6.73 -8.28 20.02
C GLY A 53 7.44 -8.54 18.70
N VAL A 54 8.75 -8.77 18.78
CA VAL A 54 9.63 -9.02 17.62
C VAL A 54 10.41 -10.31 17.80
N LEU A 55 10.39 -11.20 16.81
CA LEU A 55 11.25 -12.39 16.74
C LEU A 55 12.68 -11.98 16.43
N ILE A 56 13.54 -12.03 17.45
CA ILE A 56 14.94 -11.56 17.35
C ILE A 56 15.96 -12.70 17.29
N LYS A 57 15.60 -13.90 17.73
CA LYS A 57 16.53 -15.04 17.79
C LYS A 57 15.79 -16.38 17.73
N ARG A 58 16.43 -17.37 17.11
CA ARG A 58 16.00 -18.77 17.07
C ARG A 58 17.18 -19.67 17.45
N ASN A 59 16.99 -20.54 18.43
CA ASN A 59 17.90 -21.62 18.79
C ASN A 59 17.10 -22.94 18.72
N ASP A 60 17.36 -23.76 17.70
CA ASP A 60 16.56 -24.95 17.39
C ASP A 60 15.06 -24.62 17.27
N ASN A 61 14.22 -25.13 18.17
CA ASN A 61 12.78 -24.86 18.20
C ASN A 61 12.40 -23.72 19.16
N ILE A 62 13.38 -23.09 19.82
CA ILE A 62 13.14 -22.03 20.81
C ILE A 62 13.32 -20.67 20.14
N TYR A 63 12.26 -19.86 20.16
CA TYR A 63 12.25 -18.50 19.64
C TYR A 63 12.32 -17.49 20.77
N THR A 64 13.09 -16.42 20.60
CA THR A 64 13.15 -15.28 21.51
C THR A 64 12.36 -14.11 20.95
N VAL A 65 11.42 -13.60 21.75
CA VAL A 65 10.58 -12.44 21.47
C VAL A 65 11.10 -11.26 22.28
N LEU A 66 11.41 -10.15 21.61
CA LEU A 66 11.68 -8.85 22.22
C LEU A 66 10.39 -8.04 22.30
N THR A 67 10.13 -7.39 23.43
CA THR A 67 8.96 -6.52 23.61
C THR A 67 9.23 -5.43 24.65
N ALA A 68 8.27 -4.53 24.86
CA ALA A 68 8.33 -3.55 25.93
C ALA A 68 7.94 -4.21 27.27
N ALA A 69 8.62 -3.85 28.36
CA ALA A 69 8.39 -4.46 29.67
C ALA A 69 6.94 -4.31 30.14
N HIS A 70 6.31 -3.16 29.88
CA HIS A 70 4.92 -2.92 30.26
C HIS A 70 3.90 -3.80 29.52
N VAL A 71 4.24 -4.40 28.36
CA VAL A 71 3.36 -5.34 27.64
C VAL A 71 3.20 -6.64 28.43
N ILE A 72 4.22 -7.03 29.18
CA ILE A 72 4.25 -8.29 29.95
C ILE A 72 4.26 -8.07 31.46
N LYS A 73 4.23 -6.82 31.94
CA LYS A 73 4.33 -6.46 33.36
C LYS A 73 3.21 -7.04 34.24
N ASN A 74 2.05 -7.31 33.64
CA ASN A 74 0.91 -7.92 34.31
C ASN A 74 0.83 -9.44 34.09
N SER A 75 1.83 -10.04 33.45
CA SER A 75 2.00 -11.50 33.40
C SER A 75 2.94 -11.89 34.54
N ASN A 76 2.37 -12.19 35.71
CA ASN A 76 3.19 -12.68 36.82
C ASN A 76 3.83 -14.03 36.46
N ARG A 77 4.97 -14.36 37.10
CA ARG A 77 5.58 -15.69 36.95
C ARG A 77 4.55 -16.76 37.33
N GLY A 78 4.11 -17.56 36.36
CA GLY A 78 3.07 -18.59 36.54
C GLY A 78 1.72 -18.27 35.89
N GLU A 79 1.50 -17.05 35.38
CA GLU A 79 0.33 -16.73 34.56
C GLU A 79 0.60 -17.07 33.09
N GLU A 80 -0.45 -17.52 32.38
CA GLU A 80 -0.37 -17.85 30.97
C GLU A 80 -0.32 -16.57 30.11
N ALA A 81 0.72 -16.46 29.30
CA ALA A 81 0.85 -15.46 28.25
C ALA A 81 1.10 -16.18 26.93
N TYR A 82 0.55 -15.64 25.84
CA TYR A 82 0.61 -16.27 24.53
C TYR A 82 1.20 -15.33 23.49
N VAL A 83 1.78 -15.93 22.47
CA VAL A 83 2.22 -15.27 21.25
C VAL A 83 1.45 -15.85 20.08
N GLU A 84 0.79 -14.99 19.32
CA GLU A 84 0.22 -15.33 18.00
C GLU A 84 1.21 -14.88 16.92
N THR A 85 1.64 -15.83 16.08
CA THR A 85 2.55 -15.61 14.96
C THR A 85 1.78 -15.20 13.69
N TYR A 86 2.49 -14.78 12.65
CA TYR A 86 1.90 -14.18 11.43
C TYR A 86 0.96 -15.12 10.64
N ASP A 87 1.08 -16.42 10.89
CA ASP A 87 0.28 -17.52 10.35
C ASP A 87 -0.99 -17.80 11.19
N GLY A 88 -1.19 -17.07 12.30
CA GLY A 88 -2.32 -17.25 13.22
C GLY A 88 -2.11 -18.33 14.28
N GLU A 89 -0.95 -19.00 14.29
CA GLU A 89 -0.63 -20.02 15.28
C GLU A 89 -0.33 -19.37 16.65
N THR A 90 -0.89 -19.95 17.71
CA THR A 90 -0.72 -19.45 19.07
C THR A 90 0.20 -20.35 19.87
N HIS A 91 1.22 -19.76 20.51
CA HIS A 91 2.24 -20.44 21.29
C HIS A 91 2.29 -19.92 22.72
N LEU A 92 2.45 -20.81 23.69
CA LEU A 92 2.61 -20.43 25.09
C LEU A 92 3.99 -19.80 25.32
N LEU A 93 4.02 -18.58 25.86
CA LEU A 93 5.24 -17.93 26.31
C LEU A 93 5.74 -18.55 27.62
N ASN A 94 7.02 -18.89 27.66
CA ASN A 94 7.68 -19.32 28.88
C ASN A 94 7.91 -18.12 29.80
N THR A 95 6.96 -17.87 30.70
CA THR A 95 7.02 -16.75 31.65
C THR A 95 8.06 -16.93 32.76
N GLN A 96 8.56 -18.14 32.98
CA GLN A 96 9.60 -18.44 33.97
C GLN A 96 10.99 -17.97 33.52
N MET A 97 11.25 -18.04 32.22
CA MET A 97 12.53 -17.65 31.59
C MET A 97 12.54 -16.21 31.08
N MET A 98 11.50 -15.42 31.37
CA MET A 98 11.45 -14.00 31.00
C MET A 98 12.55 -13.19 31.70
N GLN A 99 13.18 -12.30 30.94
CA GLN A 99 14.10 -11.31 31.46
C GLN A 99 13.51 -9.93 31.20
N VAL A 100 13.47 -9.10 32.23
CA VAL A 100 12.79 -7.79 32.21
C VAL A 100 13.70 -6.75 32.84
N ASP A 101 13.90 -5.64 32.14
CA ASP A 101 14.46 -4.41 32.70
C ASP A 101 13.35 -3.35 32.73
N VAL A 102 12.81 -3.14 33.93
CA VAL A 102 11.70 -2.20 34.16
C VAL A 102 12.14 -0.75 33.96
N LYS A 103 13.43 -0.44 34.21
CA LYS A 103 13.95 0.92 34.07
C LYS A 103 14.10 1.31 32.60
N ALA A 104 14.50 0.35 31.77
CA ALA A 104 14.63 0.51 30.33
C ALA A 104 13.34 0.19 29.53
N ASP A 105 12.26 -0.16 30.23
CA ASP A 105 10.96 -0.58 29.66
C ASP A 105 11.10 -1.68 28.59
N ILE A 106 12.02 -2.63 28.78
CA ILE A 106 12.32 -3.68 27.79
C ILE A 106 12.32 -5.08 28.39
N ALA A 107 11.89 -6.06 27.60
CA ALA A 107 11.83 -7.45 28.01
C ALA A 107 12.07 -8.44 26.88
N ILE A 108 12.57 -9.63 27.23
CA ILE A 108 12.60 -10.79 26.36
C ILE A 108 11.86 -11.98 26.99
N ALA A 109 11.18 -12.74 26.14
CA ALA A 109 10.50 -13.98 26.49
C ALA A 109 10.79 -15.04 25.43
N THR A 110 10.51 -16.31 25.71
CA THR A 110 10.70 -17.40 24.74
C THR A 110 9.45 -18.24 24.56
N PHE A 111 9.29 -18.85 23.39
CA PHE A 111 8.32 -19.91 23.14
C PHE A 111 8.97 -21.00 22.29
N THR A 112 8.36 -22.18 22.27
CA THR A 112 8.85 -23.31 21.45
C THR A 112 7.88 -23.57 20.29
N SER A 113 8.41 -23.76 19.09
CA SER A 113 7.62 -24.17 17.92
C SER A 113 8.45 -25.00 16.95
N SER A 114 7.83 -25.99 16.30
CA SER A 114 8.41 -26.75 15.19
C SER A 114 8.37 -25.98 13.86
N ASN A 115 7.55 -24.92 13.78
CA ASN A 115 7.43 -24.10 12.59
C ASN A 115 8.71 -23.26 12.39
N ASN A 116 9.03 -22.93 11.15
CA ASN A 116 10.23 -22.18 10.78
C ASN A 116 9.91 -20.68 10.62
N TYR A 117 9.87 -19.95 11.74
CA TYR A 117 9.65 -18.51 11.75
C TYR A 117 10.94 -17.74 11.44
N ARG A 118 10.82 -16.69 10.64
CA ARG A 118 11.95 -15.79 10.34
C ARG A 118 12.26 -14.92 11.56
N THR A 119 13.55 -14.72 11.82
CA THR A 119 14.02 -13.69 12.76
C THR A 119 14.50 -12.47 11.99
N THR A 120 14.65 -11.35 12.68
CA THR A 120 15.10 -10.10 12.08
C THR A 120 16.61 -9.89 12.14
N ASN A 121 17.15 -9.15 11.18
CA ASN A 121 18.51 -8.63 11.26
C ASN A 121 18.52 -7.40 12.17
N ILE A 122 19.53 -7.30 13.03
CA ILE A 122 19.72 -6.16 13.93
C ILE A 122 20.49 -5.05 13.22
N GLY A 123 19.91 -3.85 13.21
CA GLY A 123 20.55 -2.64 12.69
C GLY A 123 21.47 -1.98 13.71
N LYS A 124 22.22 -0.96 13.29
CA LYS A 124 23.05 -0.14 14.19
C LYS A 124 22.28 1.13 14.51
N PHE A 125 21.77 1.24 15.74
CA PHE A 125 21.01 2.43 16.15
C PHE A 125 21.80 3.75 15.98
N LYS A 126 23.13 3.71 16.17
CA LYS A 126 24.00 4.87 15.95
C LYS A 126 24.08 5.37 14.49
N ASP A 127 23.66 4.55 13.53
CA ASP A 127 23.64 4.91 12.11
C ASP A 127 22.34 5.65 11.76
N LEU A 128 21.38 5.75 12.70
CA LEU A 128 20.11 6.46 12.53
C LEU A 128 20.30 7.97 12.67
N GLY A 129 19.79 8.73 11.72
CA GLY A 129 19.76 10.19 11.70
C GLY A 129 18.35 10.77 11.87
N ILE A 130 18.28 12.08 12.15
CA ILE A 130 17.02 12.84 12.12
C ILE A 130 16.55 12.93 10.66
N LEU A 131 15.23 12.82 10.43
CA LEU A 131 14.57 12.71 9.12
C LEU A 131 14.81 11.39 8.37
N ASP A 132 15.51 10.41 8.96
CA ASP A 132 15.56 9.08 8.37
C ASP A 132 14.18 8.43 8.38
N ASP A 133 13.82 7.78 7.27
CA ASP A 133 12.60 6.99 7.22
C ASP A 133 12.73 5.77 8.12
N ILE A 134 11.68 5.55 8.89
CA ILE A 134 11.49 4.36 9.70
C ILE A 134 10.12 3.76 9.43
N TYR A 135 9.99 2.47 9.74
CA TYR A 135 8.75 1.73 9.59
C TYR A 135 8.41 1.06 10.91
N VAL A 136 7.24 1.40 11.45
CA VAL A 136 6.81 0.97 12.78
C VAL A 136 5.68 -0.04 12.65
N GLY A 137 5.95 -1.27 13.08
CA GLY A 137 5.03 -2.40 13.02
C GLY A 137 4.39 -2.69 14.37
N GLY A 138 3.20 -3.30 14.36
CA GLY A 138 2.55 -3.79 15.57
C GLY A 138 1.11 -4.25 15.33
N TYR A 139 0.50 -4.86 16.33
CA TYR A 139 -0.90 -5.29 16.36
C TYR A 139 -1.74 -4.31 17.18
N PRO A 140 -2.54 -3.44 16.56
CA PRO A 140 -3.46 -2.57 17.29
C PRO A 140 -4.48 -3.39 18.09
N LEU A 141 -4.86 -2.94 19.29
CA LEU A 141 -5.99 -3.50 20.01
C LEU A 141 -7.27 -3.35 19.18
N ALA A 142 -8.11 -4.39 19.19
CA ALA A 142 -9.46 -4.29 18.67
C ALA A 142 -10.24 -3.25 19.50
N ASP A 143 -10.96 -2.36 18.83
CA ASP A 143 -11.79 -1.32 19.43
C ASP A 143 -13.16 -1.27 18.74
N GLN A 144 -14.02 -0.33 19.13
CA GLN A 144 -15.36 -0.20 18.51
C GLN A 144 -15.31 0.15 17.01
N ALA A 145 -14.15 0.51 16.45
CA ALA A 145 -13.95 0.84 15.04
C ALA A 145 -13.25 -0.29 14.25
N ILE A 146 -12.56 -1.22 14.91
CA ILE A 146 -11.83 -2.34 14.28
C ILE A 146 -12.11 -3.64 15.05
N SER A 147 -12.90 -4.52 14.46
CA SER A 147 -13.30 -5.81 15.04
C SER A 147 -12.22 -6.91 14.96
N VAL A 148 -11.09 -6.67 14.24
CA VAL A 148 -10.01 -7.65 14.06
C VAL A 148 -8.63 -6.98 14.21
N SER A 149 -7.81 -7.50 15.14
CA SER A 149 -6.44 -7.01 15.40
C SER A 149 -5.47 -7.55 14.35
N THR A 150 -5.35 -6.86 13.21
CA THR A 150 -4.38 -7.21 12.15
C THR A 150 -3.08 -6.42 12.29
N MET A 151 -1.94 -7.03 11.99
CA MET A 151 -0.64 -6.35 11.98
C MET A 151 -0.67 -5.12 11.05
N THR A 152 -0.31 -3.98 11.59
CA THR A 152 -0.21 -2.70 10.90
C THR A 152 1.26 -2.31 10.77
N LEU A 153 1.63 -1.71 9.64
CA LEU A 153 2.93 -1.07 9.44
C LEU A 153 2.71 0.37 9.00
N THR A 154 3.26 1.31 9.75
CA THR A 154 3.18 2.73 9.44
C THR A 154 4.57 3.28 9.15
N ARG A 155 4.70 4.05 8.06
CA ARG A 155 5.92 4.82 7.78
C ARG A 155 5.93 6.10 8.63
N GLY A 156 7.11 6.51 9.07
CA GLY A 156 7.34 7.83 9.63
C GLY A 156 8.81 8.21 9.52
N GLU A 157 9.14 9.34 10.14
CA GLU A 157 10.48 9.90 10.13
C GLU A 157 10.97 10.07 11.56
N VAL A 158 12.28 9.92 11.78
CA VAL A 158 12.92 10.20 13.06
C VAL A 158 12.85 11.70 13.32
N ALA A 159 12.18 12.09 14.41
CA ALA A 159 12.01 13.47 14.80
C ALA A 159 13.15 13.96 15.73
N SER A 160 13.63 13.09 16.62
CA SER A 160 14.77 13.40 17.49
C SER A 160 15.46 12.14 18.01
N ILE A 161 16.75 12.25 18.34
CA ILE A 161 17.58 11.18 18.91
C ILE A 161 18.23 11.75 20.18
N GLY A 162 18.21 11.01 21.28
CA GLY A 162 18.74 11.46 22.57
C GLY A 162 18.28 10.59 23.72
N GLU A 163 18.70 10.90 24.95
CA GLU A 163 18.19 10.21 26.14
C GLU A 163 16.86 10.83 26.59
N PHE A 164 15.82 10.01 26.67
CA PHE A 164 14.51 10.38 27.19
C PHE A 164 14.26 9.64 28.52
N GLU A 165 13.23 10.06 29.27
CA GLU A 165 12.79 9.34 30.48
C GLU A 165 12.47 7.86 30.16
N ASP A 166 12.59 6.98 31.15
CA ASP A 166 12.25 5.54 31.07
C ASP A 166 13.04 4.72 30.01
N GLY A 167 14.25 5.15 29.63
CA GLY A 167 15.14 4.37 28.75
C GLY A 167 14.83 4.45 27.25
N TYR A 168 13.96 5.39 26.86
CA TYR A 168 13.67 5.72 25.47
C TYR A 168 14.82 6.52 24.86
N GLY A 169 15.08 6.30 23.57
CA GLY A 169 16.30 6.83 22.91
C GLY A 169 16.07 7.65 21.64
N PHE A 170 14.83 7.71 21.15
CA PHE A 170 14.47 8.49 19.97
C PHE A 170 12.96 8.72 19.89
N SER A 171 12.57 9.74 19.13
CA SER A 171 11.18 10.04 18.80
C SER A 171 10.93 10.06 17.29
N TYR A 172 9.68 9.86 16.86
CA TYR A 172 9.32 9.78 15.45
C TYR A 172 7.84 10.10 15.18
N THR A 173 7.53 10.29 13.89
CA THR A 173 6.21 10.76 13.41
C THR A 173 5.23 9.66 12.98
N ALA A 174 5.67 8.40 12.90
CA ALA A 174 4.81 7.29 12.46
C ALA A 174 3.56 7.16 13.36
N VAL A 175 2.37 7.07 12.76
CA VAL A 175 1.11 6.91 13.49
C VAL A 175 1.03 5.50 14.09
N THR A 176 0.81 5.41 15.41
CA THR A 176 0.63 4.15 16.13
C THR A 176 -0.65 4.16 16.95
N LYS A 177 -1.15 2.96 17.27
CA LYS A 177 -2.35 2.74 18.07
C LYS A 177 -2.02 1.93 19.32
N ALA A 178 -2.91 1.96 20.31
CA ALA A 178 -2.82 1.09 21.47
C ALA A 178 -2.67 -0.38 21.03
N GLY A 179 -1.82 -1.16 21.68
CA GLY A 179 -1.49 -2.55 21.31
C GLY A 179 -0.23 -2.70 20.44
N MET A 180 0.21 -1.64 19.76
CA MET A 180 1.44 -1.72 18.95
C MET A 180 2.72 -1.69 19.78
N SER A 181 2.64 -1.37 21.08
CA SER A 181 3.80 -1.32 21.99
C SER A 181 4.54 -2.66 21.98
N GLY A 182 5.87 -2.60 21.90
CA GLY A 182 6.77 -3.74 21.74
C GLY A 182 6.98 -4.21 20.30
N GLY A 183 6.25 -3.66 19.32
CA GLY A 183 6.42 -3.99 17.91
C GLY A 183 7.68 -3.36 17.28
N PRO A 184 8.12 -3.81 16.09
CA PRO A 184 9.41 -3.43 15.54
C PRO A 184 9.43 -1.99 15.03
N VAL A 185 10.57 -1.34 15.17
CA VAL A 185 10.95 -0.15 14.42
C VAL A 185 12.10 -0.53 13.48
N LEU A 186 11.86 -0.41 12.18
CA LEU A 186 12.77 -0.83 11.12
C LEU A 186 13.32 0.37 10.34
N ASP A 187 14.57 0.26 9.88
CA ASP A 187 15.15 1.19 8.91
C ASP A 187 14.75 0.87 7.45
N ARG A 188 15.27 1.65 6.49
CA ARG A 188 15.04 1.47 5.05
C ARG A 188 15.62 0.16 4.49
N GLU A 189 16.45 -0.55 5.23
CA GLU A 189 16.97 -1.87 4.86
C GLU A 189 16.17 -3.01 5.53
N GLY A 190 15.14 -2.68 6.30
CA GLY A 190 14.33 -3.62 7.07
C GLY A 190 15.06 -4.22 8.28
N ARG A 191 16.13 -3.57 8.76
CA ARG A 191 16.86 -4.00 9.97
C ARG A 191 16.18 -3.40 11.20
N LEU A 192 16.15 -4.16 12.30
CA LEU A 192 15.58 -3.72 13.56
C LEU A 192 16.50 -2.70 14.23
N ILE A 193 16.04 -1.45 14.33
CA ILE A 193 16.77 -0.35 14.99
C ILE A 193 16.22 -0.03 16.39
N GLY A 194 15.02 -0.52 16.71
CA GLY A 194 14.40 -0.40 18.02
C GLY A 194 13.02 -1.04 18.08
N ILE A 195 12.32 -0.85 19.20
CA ILE A 195 10.92 -1.24 19.37
C ILE A 195 10.07 -0.01 19.69
N HIS A 196 8.80 -0.03 19.28
CA HIS A 196 7.83 0.99 19.66
C HIS A 196 7.52 0.86 21.15
N GLY A 197 7.52 1.95 21.91
CA GLY A 197 7.09 1.90 23.31
C GLY A 197 5.78 2.66 23.55
N ARG A 198 5.79 4.00 23.50
CA ARG A 198 4.59 4.82 23.82
C ARG A 198 4.55 6.14 23.05
N ALA A 199 3.38 6.78 23.03
CA ALA A 199 3.23 8.14 22.53
C ALA A 199 4.02 9.15 23.38
N ALA A 200 4.71 10.08 22.71
CA ALA A 200 5.40 11.19 23.35
C ALA A 200 4.37 12.24 23.82
N GLY A 201 4.62 12.83 24.98
CA GLY A 201 3.84 13.99 25.42
C GLY A 201 4.64 14.86 26.37
N GLN A 202 4.39 16.16 26.33
CA GLN A 202 4.87 17.09 27.34
C GLN A 202 4.05 16.95 28.62
N ARG A 203 4.74 16.93 29.77
CA ARG A 203 4.13 17.09 31.09
C ARG A 203 4.11 18.57 31.44
N LEU A 204 2.94 19.20 31.32
CA LEU A 204 2.65 20.50 31.90
C LEU A 204 1.58 20.29 32.97
N GLN A 205 1.94 20.48 34.25
CA GLN A 205 1.02 20.49 35.39
C GLN A 205 0.00 19.32 35.38
N ASP A 206 0.51 18.07 35.36
CA ASP A 206 -0.28 16.83 35.40
C ASP A 206 -1.23 16.58 34.22
N VAL A 207 -1.17 17.39 33.16
CA VAL A 207 -1.85 17.14 31.88
C VAL A 207 -0.83 16.66 30.85
N ARG A 208 -1.06 15.47 30.28
CA ARG A 208 -0.31 14.98 29.11
C ARG A 208 -0.86 15.65 27.86
N ILE A 209 -0.08 16.55 27.27
CA ILE A 209 -0.34 17.07 25.92
C ILE A 209 0.33 16.11 24.93
N LYS A 210 -0.44 15.52 24.01
CA LYS A 210 0.09 14.62 22.97
C LYS A 210 0.60 15.45 21.79
N ASP A 211 1.91 15.54 21.63
CA ASP A 211 2.54 16.38 20.60
C ASP A 211 2.61 15.70 19.22
N GLY A 212 1.84 14.61 19.02
CA GLY A 212 1.80 13.85 17.76
C GLY A 212 3.03 12.98 17.48
N LEU A 213 4.03 12.97 18.36
CA LEU A 213 5.22 12.12 18.25
C LEU A 213 5.08 10.83 19.06
N ASN A 214 5.86 9.83 18.69
CA ASN A 214 6.00 8.55 19.39
C ASN A 214 7.44 8.36 19.85
N LEU A 215 7.65 7.59 20.93
CA LEU A 215 8.96 7.26 21.48
C LEU A 215 9.32 5.80 21.21
N GLY A 216 10.58 5.57 20.84
CA GLY A 216 11.16 4.24 20.62
C GLY A 216 12.25 3.90 21.63
N ILE A 217 12.38 2.61 21.91
CA ILE A 217 13.46 2.04 22.72
C ILE A 217 14.53 1.51 21.74
N PRO A 218 15.76 2.02 21.76
CA PRO A 218 16.82 1.59 20.85
C PRO A 218 17.12 0.10 20.94
N ILE A 219 17.46 -0.52 19.81
CA ILE A 219 17.90 -1.92 19.82
C ILE A 219 19.20 -2.11 20.62
N SER A 220 20.04 -1.07 20.71
CA SER A 220 21.24 -1.06 21.55
C SER A 220 20.93 -1.27 23.04
N THR A 221 19.76 -0.83 23.50
CA THR A 221 19.29 -1.08 24.87
C THR A 221 19.08 -2.57 25.10
N ALA A 222 18.39 -3.26 24.19
CA ALA A 222 18.18 -4.71 24.27
C ALA A 222 19.51 -5.49 24.25
N ILE A 223 20.43 -5.07 23.39
CA ILE A 223 21.74 -5.69 23.25
C ILE A 223 22.53 -5.58 24.55
N ALA A 224 22.59 -4.38 25.13
CA ALA A 224 23.30 -4.13 26.38
C ALA A 224 22.65 -4.85 27.58
N THR A 225 21.32 -4.86 27.66
CA THR A 225 20.58 -5.47 28.77
C THR A 225 20.63 -7.00 28.74
N PHE A 226 20.53 -7.63 27.56
CA PHE A 226 20.38 -9.08 27.43
C PHE A 226 21.59 -9.80 26.80
N GLY A 227 22.68 -9.07 26.48
CA GLY A 227 23.91 -9.63 25.94
C GLY A 227 23.73 -10.26 24.54
N LEU A 228 23.05 -9.56 23.63
CA LEU A 228 22.71 -10.08 22.29
C LEU A 228 23.87 -10.01 21.26
N ASP A 229 25.08 -9.62 21.66
CA ASP A 229 26.21 -9.16 20.81
C ASP A 229 26.84 -10.20 19.84
N ASN A 230 26.42 -11.46 19.82
CA ASN A 230 27.20 -12.54 19.18
C ASN A 230 26.79 -12.97 17.76
N GLN A 231 26.06 -12.17 16.96
CA GLN A 231 25.56 -12.64 15.64
C GLN A 231 25.71 -11.66 14.46
N TYR A 232 26.86 -11.00 14.33
CA TYR A 232 27.30 -10.48 13.02
C TYR A 232 28.04 -11.58 12.24
N ARG A 233 27.29 -12.43 11.52
CA ARG A 233 27.79 -13.19 10.36
C ARG A 233 26.73 -13.21 9.25
N PRO A 234 26.97 -12.55 8.10
CA PRO A 234 26.14 -12.73 6.91
C PRO A 234 26.28 -14.18 6.42
N LEU A 235 25.16 -14.83 6.11
CA LEU A 235 25.17 -16.06 5.31
C LEU A 235 25.64 -15.66 3.88
N THR A 236 26.86 -16.06 3.52
CA THR A 236 27.40 -15.94 2.16
C THR A 236 26.61 -16.83 1.20
N ALA A 237 26.24 -16.25 0.06
CA ALA A 237 25.58 -16.94 -1.06
C ALA A 237 26.47 -18.05 -1.63
N GLU A 238 25.92 -19.23 -1.83
CA GLU A 238 26.53 -20.28 -2.66
C GLU A 238 26.44 -19.86 -4.14
N GLN A 239 27.58 -19.91 -4.83
CA GLN A 239 27.69 -19.67 -6.28
C GLN A 239 27.09 -20.83 -7.07
N PRO A 240 26.40 -20.58 -8.21
CA PRO A 240 26.16 -21.60 -9.20
C PRO A 240 27.37 -21.81 -10.10
N ASP A 241 27.59 -23.09 -10.38
CA ASP A 241 28.62 -23.69 -11.22
C ASP A 241 28.57 -23.20 -12.68
N THR A 242 29.76 -22.96 -13.24
CA THR A 242 29.98 -22.45 -14.59
C THR A 242 30.02 -23.57 -15.62
N SER A 243 29.21 -23.47 -16.68
CA SER A 243 29.60 -24.02 -18.00
C SER A 243 28.96 -23.21 -19.14
N GLU A 244 29.81 -22.54 -19.92
CA GLU A 244 29.48 -22.01 -21.26
C GLU A 244 29.47 -23.14 -22.31
N PRO A 245 28.90 -22.92 -23.51
CA PRO A 245 29.76 -22.45 -24.61
C PRO A 245 29.15 -21.42 -25.58
N GLN A 246 30.00 -20.45 -25.93
CA GLN A 246 30.37 -19.94 -27.27
C GLN A 246 29.36 -19.22 -28.21
N THR A 247 29.57 -17.90 -28.27
CA THR A 247 29.77 -16.99 -29.43
C THR A 247 29.40 -17.41 -30.87
N SER A 248 28.61 -16.54 -31.53
CA SER A 248 28.88 -16.06 -32.90
C SER A 248 28.36 -14.62 -33.09
N GLU A 249 29.08 -13.85 -33.90
CA GLU A 249 29.06 -12.38 -34.07
C GLU A 249 28.45 -12.00 -35.47
N PRO A 250 28.41 -10.74 -35.94
CA PRO A 250 27.22 -9.88 -36.03
C PRO A 250 26.73 -9.54 -37.47
N SER A 251 25.54 -8.93 -37.61
CA SER A 251 25.20 -8.06 -38.75
C SER A 251 24.11 -7.01 -38.42
N GLU A 252 24.42 -5.74 -38.74
CA GLU A 252 23.65 -4.48 -38.67
C GLU A 252 22.60 -4.32 -39.80
N PRO A 253 21.82 -3.21 -39.92
CA PRO A 253 21.42 -2.16 -38.96
C PRO A 253 19.88 -1.90 -38.87
N GLU A 254 19.51 -1.21 -37.79
CA GLU A 254 18.38 -0.29 -37.56
C GLU A 254 17.04 -0.43 -38.31
N SER A 255 15.99 -0.73 -37.54
CA SER A 255 14.70 -0.06 -37.67
C SER A 255 14.28 0.45 -36.28
N THR A 256 13.97 1.73 -36.19
CA THR A 256 13.69 2.51 -34.98
C THR A 256 12.51 1.91 -34.20
N GLN A 257 12.77 1.13 -33.15
CA GLN A 257 11.77 0.76 -32.15
C GLN A 257 12.06 1.54 -30.86
N ALA A 258 10.99 2.10 -30.28
CA ALA A 258 11.00 2.70 -28.95
C ALA A 258 11.56 1.70 -27.92
N PRO A 259 12.15 2.17 -26.80
CA PRO A 259 12.83 1.31 -25.83
C PRO A 259 11.91 0.19 -25.34
N PRO A 260 12.42 -1.02 -25.04
CA PRO A 260 11.61 -2.08 -24.45
C PRO A 260 11.17 -1.61 -23.06
N GLU A 261 9.87 -1.32 -22.90
CA GLU A 261 9.26 -1.16 -21.57
C GLU A 261 9.41 -2.49 -20.81
N GLU A 262 10.22 -2.45 -19.75
CA GLU A 262 10.43 -3.55 -18.81
C GLU A 262 9.08 -4.18 -18.42
N THR A 263 8.86 -5.43 -18.82
CA THR A 263 7.78 -6.25 -18.27
C THR A 263 8.14 -6.62 -16.85
N LEU A 264 7.33 -6.20 -15.87
CA LEU A 264 7.45 -6.74 -14.52
C LEU A 264 7.21 -8.26 -14.59
N PRO A 265 8.08 -9.11 -13.99
CA PRO A 265 7.87 -10.55 -13.94
C PRO A 265 6.51 -10.88 -13.31
N GLY A 266 5.80 -11.88 -13.84
CA GLY A 266 4.53 -12.37 -13.29
C GLY A 266 3.24 -11.73 -13.82
N LEU A 267 3.32 -10.65 -14.62
CA LEU A 267 2.13 -9.99 -15.18
C LEU A 267 1.78 -10.48 -16.60
N SER A 268 0.49 -10.72 -16.83
CA SER A 268 -0.09 -10.98 -18.15
C SER A 268 -0.38 -9.67 -18.88
N ARG A 269 -0.55 -9.72 -20.20
CA ARG A 269 -1.00 -8.58 -21.01
C ARG A 269 -2.33 -8.87 -21.68
N PHE A 270 -3.19 -7.85 -21.79
CA PHE A 270 -4.37 -7.89 -22.65
C PHE A 270 -4.39 -6.68 -23.57
N ALA A 271 -4.84 -6.89 -24.81
CA ALA A 271 -5.03 -5.81 -25.78
C ALA A 271 -6.47 -5.31 -25.76
N PHE A 272 -6.65 -4.03 -26.03
CA PHE A 272 -7.95 -3.38 -26.12
C PHE A 272 -7.90 -2.21 -27.10
N GLU A 273 -9.06 -1.66 -27.42
CA GLU A 273 -9.18 -0.48 -28.26
C GLU A 273 -9.69 0.70 -27.44
N VAL A 274 -9.01 1.83 -27.53
CA VAL A 274 -9.44 3.10 -26.93
C VAL A 274 -10.10 3.94 -28.00
N VAL A 275 -11.20 4.60 -27.63
CA VAL A 275 -11.98 5.48 -28.51
C VAL A 275 -11.84 6.91 -28.03
N ALA A 276 -11.55 7.83 -28.95
CA ALA A 276 -11.67 9.27 -28.69
C ALA A 276 -12.74 9.90 -29.60
N VAL A 277 -13.48 10.86 -29.05
CA VAL A 277 -14.57 11.56 -29.74
C VAL A 277 -14.30 13.06 -29.85
N ASN A 278 -14.83 13.67 -30.90
CA ASN A 278 -14.86 15.12 -31.04
C ASN A 278 -15.92 15.75 -30.11
N ALA A 279 -16.05 17.08 -30.13
CA ALA A 279 -16.99 17.81 -29.27
C ALA A 279 -18.48 17.46 -29.54
N GLN A 280 -18.79 16.89 -30.70
CA GLN A 280 -20.12 16.42 -31.10
C GLN A 280 -20.37 14.94 -30.77
N GLY A 281 -19.43 14.28 -30.09
CA GLY A 281 -19.54 12.86 -29.72
C GLY A 281 -19.30 11.89 -30.87
N GLN A 282 -18.79 12.36 -32.02
CA GLN A 282 -18.45 11.49 -33.14
C GLN A 282 -17.04 10.92 -32.93
N ILE A 283 -16.89 9.62 -33.19
CA ILE A 283 -15.59 8.93 -33.09
C ILE A 283 -14.60 9.58 -34.06
N GLN A 284 -13.49 10.05 -33.51
CA GLN A 284 -12.40 10.65 -34.28
C GLN A 284 -11.25 9.66 -34.45
N THR A 285 -10.91 8.91 -33.40
CA THR A 285 -9.83 7.93 -33.44
C THR A 285 -10.20 6.66 -32.68
N ARG A 286 -9.61 5.56 -33.15
CA ARG A 286 -9.55 4.27 -32.48
C ARG A 286 -8.08 3.88 -32.41
N SER A 287 -7.57 3.59 -31.22
CA SER A 287 -6.18 3.18 -31.04
C SER A 287 -6.12 1.85 -30.30
N ARG A 288 -5.35 0.91 -30.86
CA ARG A 288 -5.07 -0.35 -30.18
C ARG A 288 -4.00 -0.12 -29.13
N GLN A 289 -4.29 -0.54 -27.91
CA GLN A 289 -3.39 -0.45 -26.77
C GLN A 289 -3.34 -1.77 -26.03
N SER A 290 -2.46 -1.86 -25.03
CA SER A 290 -2.37 -3.01 -24.13
C SER A 290 -2.05 -2.56 -22.73
N ALA A 291 -2.52 -3.31 -21.74
CA ALA A 291 -2.18 -3.10 -20.34
C ALA A 291 -1.70 -4.40 -19.71
N GLN A 292 -0.87 -4.27 -18.69
CA GLN A 292 -0.40 -5.37 -17.86
C GLN A 292 -1.40 -5.60 -16.73
N TYR A 293 -1.59 -6.85 -16.32
CA TYR A 293 -2.51 -7.21 -15.24
C TYR A 293 -2.10 -8.53 -14.60
N TYR A 294 -2.58 -8.78 -13.39
CA TYR A 294 -2.64 -10.12 -12.81
C TYR A 294 -4.08 -10.55 -12.60
N ARG A 295 -4.30 -11.86 -12.53
CA ARG A 295 -5.59 -12.47 -12.27
C ARG A 295 -5.63 -13.08 -10.88
N GLN A 296 -6.43 -12.50 -10.01
CA GLN A 296 -6.70 -13.05 -8.68
C GLN A 296 -7.79 -14.13 -8.77
N GLN A 297 -7.47 -15.33 -8.30
CA GLN A 297 -8.47 -16.38 -8.11
C GLN A 297 -9.29 -16.11 -6.84
N LEU A 298 -10.61 -16.32 -6.93
CA LEU A 298 -11.57 -16.22 -5.82
C LEU A 298 -12.24 -17.59 -5.61
N LYS A 299 -13.21 -17.65 -4.69
CA LYS A 299 -14.08 -18.83 -4.53
C LYS A 299 -14.99 -19.01 -5.76
N GLN A 300 -15.54 -20.21 -5.91
CA GLN A 300 -16.55 -20.54 -6.94
C GLN A 300 -16.07 -20.24 -8.38
N ASP A 301 -14.79 -20.51 -8.65
CA ASP A 301 -14.14 -20.30 -9.95
C ASP A 301 -14.26 -18.86 -10.50
N GLN A 302 -14.55 -17.89 -9.62
CA GLN A 302 -14.58 -16.48 -9.99
C GLN A 302 -13.16 -15.90 -9.99
N THR A 303 -12.94 -14.93 -10.86
CA THR A 303 -11.64 -14.27 -11.00
C THR A 303 -11.77 -12.76 -10.98
N LEU A 304 -10.77 -12.08 -10.45
CA LEU A 304 -10.66 -10.63 -10.43
C LEU A 304 -9.38 -10.19 -11.18
N ASP A 305 -9.55 -9.56 -12.33
CA ASP A 305 -8.44 -9.01 -13.11
C ASP A 305 -8.04 -7.64 -12.56
N MET A 306 -6.79 -7.51 -12.12
CA MET A 306 -6.22 -6.33 -11.48
C MET A 306 -5.17 -5.71 -12.42
N VAL A 307 -5.48 -4.55 -12.97
CA VAL A 307 -4.68 -3.85 -13.99
C VAL A 307 -3.58 -3.05 -13.31
N TYR A 308 -2.36 -3.19 -13.81
CA TYR A 308 -1.21 -2.41 -13.38
C TYR A 308 -1.33 -0.95 -13.84
N ILE A 309 -1.23 -0.03 -12.88
CA ILE A 309 -1.27 1.40 -13.12
C ILE A 309 0.13 1.96 -12.81
N PRO A 310 0.84 2.53 -13.82
CA PRO A 310 2.14 3.14 -13.59
C PRO A 310 1.99 4.35 -12.67
N GLY A 311 2.96 4.57 -11.79
CA GLY A 311 3.00 5.77 -10.96
C GLY A 311 3.29 7.01 -11.81
N GLY A 312 2.81 8.16 -11.37
CA GLY A 312 3.00 9.40 -12.13
C GLY A 312 2.43 10.62 -11.43
N LYS A 313 2.59 11.77 -12.08
CA LYS A 313 2.02 13.04 -11.61
C LYS A 313 0.84 13.46 -12.47
N PHE A 314 -0.20 13.98 -11.84
CA PHE A 314 -1.34 14.54 -12.57
C PHE A 314 -1.94 15.74 -11.84
N SER A 315 -2.68 16.57 -12.58
CA SER A 315 -3.47 17.65 -12.00
C SER A 315 -4.84 17.11 -11.58
N MET A 316 -5.07 17.02 -10.27
CA MET A 316 -6.33 16.58 -9.68
C MET A 316 -7.31 17.74 -9.55
N GLY A 317 -8.58 17.48 -9.86
CA GLY A 317 -9.64 18.48 -9.94
C GLY A 317 -9.83 19.07 -11.34
N SER A 318 -10.77 20.00 -11.47
CA SER A 318 -11.17 20.59 -12.77
C SER A 318 -10.74 22.05 -12.90
N PRO A 319 -10.35 22.54 -14.09
CA PRO A 319 -10.05 23.95 -14.30
C PRO A 319 -11.33 24.80 -14.16
N ALA A 320 -11.17 26.07 -13.80
CA ALA A 320 -12.30 26.97 -13.57
C ALA A 320 -13.23 27.13 -14.80
N THR A 321 -12.72 26.84 -16.00
CA THR A 321 -13.42 26.91 -17.28
C THR A 321 -14.13 25.62 -17.68
N GLU A 322 -13.97 24.52 -16.94
CA GLU A 322 -14.66 23.27 -17.25
C GLU A 322 -16.17 23.41 -17.02
N ALA A 323 -16.96 23.00 -18.02
CA ALA A 323 -18.41 23.08 -17.92
C ALA A 323 -18.95 22.23 -16.76
N ASN A 324 -19.98 22.75 -16.07
CA ASN A 324 -20.61 22.09 -14.93
C ASN A 324 -19.67 21.75 -13.75
N ARG A 325 -18.50 22.40 -13.66
CA ARG A 325 -17.60 22.34 -12.51
C ARG A 325 -18.32 22.77 -11.22
N GLN A 326 -18.09 22.02 -10.15
CA GLN A 326 -18.48 22.35 -8.78
C GLN A 326 -17.32 22.97 -8.00
N GLY A 327 -17.65 23.72 -6.93
CA GLY A 327 -16.65 24.36 -6.06
C GLY A 327 -15.71 23.36 -5.36
N SER A 328 -16.22 22.16 -5.05
CA SER A 328 -15.49 21.08 -4.38
C SER A 328 -14.45 20.36 -5.25
N GLU A 329 -14.41 20.66 -6.55
CA GLU A 329 -13.46 20.10 -7.51
C GLU A 329 -12.17 20.94 -7.60
N GLY A 330 -12.00 21.94 -6.74
CA GLY A 330 -10.81 22.77 -6.72
C GLY A 330 -10.30 23.14 -5.32
N PRO A 331 -9.16 23.83 -5.24
CA PRO A 331 -8.30 24.21 -6.37
C PRO A 331 -7.67 22.99 -7.07
N GLN A 332 -7.36 23.12 -8.36
CA GLN A 332 -6.53 22.12 -9.01
C GLN A 332 -5.16 22.09 -8.33
N HIS A 333 -4.65 20.89 -8.08
CA HIS A 333 -3.36 20.69 -7.44
C HIS A 333 -2.64 19.49 -8.07
N LEU A 334 -1.32 19.48 -7.95
CA LEU A 334 -0.50 18.40 -8.48
C LEU A 334 -0.42 17.27 -7.45
N VAL A 335 -0.73 16.04 -7.89
CA VAL A 335 -0.64 14.84 -7.06
C VAL A 335 0.35 13.87 -7.70
N THR A 336 1.23 13.29 -6.90
CA THR A 336 2.13 12.20 -7.29
C THR A 336 1.53 10.89 -6.81
N VAL A 337 1.05 10.06 -7.72
CA VAL A 337 0.44 8.76 -7.41
C VAL A 337 1.50 7.66 -7.58
N PRO A 338 1.73 6.81 -6.57
CA PRO A 338 2.63 5.67 -6.71
C PRO A 338 2.07 4.64 -7.70
N THR A 339 2.87 3.66 -8.09
CA THR A 339 2.35 2.49 -8.83
C THR A 339 1.38 1.70 -7.96
N PHE A 340 0.30 1.19 -8.54
CA PHE A 340 -0.67 0.34 -7.86
C PHE A 340 -1.41 -0.54 -8.88
N PHE A 341 -2.23 -1.46 -8.40
CA PHE A 341 -3.15 -2.22 -9.22
C PHE A 341 -4.58 -1.83 -8.90
N ILE A 342 -5.45 -1.78 -9.91
CA ILE A 342 -6.87 -1.49 -9.74
C ILE A 342 -7.72 -2.47 -10.53
N GLY A 343 -8.89 -2.84 -10.00
CA GLY A 343 -9.81 -3.75 -10.68
C GLY A 343 -10.12 -3.25 -12.09
N LYS A 344 -10.03 -4.14 -13.08
CA LYS A 344 -10.34 -3.83 -14.49
C LYS A 344 -11.77 -3.30 -14.67
N TYR A 345 -12.67 -3.81 -13.83
CA TYR A 345 -14.10 -3.50 -13.77
C TYR A 345 -14.48 -3.09 -12.33
N PRO A 346 -15.64 -2.44 -12.13
CA PRO A 346 -16.28 -2.46 -10.82
C PRO A 346 -16.53 -3.90 -10.38
N ILE A 347 -16.54 -4.17 -9.08
CA ILE A 347 -16.77 -5.53 -8.56
C ILE A 347 -18.13 -6.02 -9.04
N THR A 348 -18.13 -7.22 -9.64
CA THR A 348 -19.34 -7.85 -10.17
C THR A 348 -20.15 -8.54 -9.07
N GLN A 349 -21.41 -8.85 -9.35
CA GLN A 349 -22.27 -9.60 -8.43
C GLN A 349 -21.72 -10.99 -8.14
N ALA A 350 -21.16 -11.69 -9.13
CA ALA A 350 -20.55 -12.99 -8.93
C ALA A 350 -19.30 -12.92 -8.03
N GLN A 351 -18.43 -11.92 -8.25
CA GLN A 351 -17.27 -11.70 -7.39
C GLN A 351 -17.67 -11.33 -5.96
N TRP A 352 -18.67 -10.46 -5.81
CA TRP A 352 -19.22 -10.10 -4.50
C TRP A 352 -19.74 -11.33 -3.77
N GLN A 353 -20.58 -12.14 -4.43
CA GLN A 353 -21.15 -13.35 -3.84
C GLN A 353 -20.08 -14.39 -3.48
N ALA A 354 -19.03 -14.53 -4.29
CA ALA A 354 -17.93 -15.43 -4.00
C ALA A 354 -17.16 -15.05 -2.71
N VAL A 355 -17.08 -13.76 -2.38
CA VAL A 355 -16.36 -13.27 -1.18
C VAL A 355 -17.29 -13.14 0.02
N MET A 356 -18.49 -12.61 -0.18
CA MET A 356 -19.43 -12.22 0.89
C MET A 356 -20.47 -13.29 1.21
N GLY A 357 -20.76 -14.20 0.28
CA GLY A 357 -21.76 -15.27 0.44
C GLY A 357 -23.21 -14.86 0.15
N GLU A 358 -23.45 -13.59 -0.20
CA GLU A 358 -24.78 -13.04 -0.53
C GLU A 358 -24.69 -12.10 -1.73
N ASN A 359 -25.83 -11.67 -2.29
CA ASN A 359 -25.89 -10.69 -3.37
C ASN A 359 -26.98 -9.64 -3.10
N PRO A 360 -26.62 -8.39 -2.74
CA PRO A 360 -27.59 -7.35 -2.40
C PRO A 360 -28.17 -6.62 -3.62
N ALA A 361 -27.69 -6.91 -4.83
CA ALA A 361 -28.01 -6.12 -6.02
C ALA A 361 -29.51 -6.12 -6.37
N LYS A 362 -30.03 -4.98 -6.79
CA LYS A 362 -31.35 -4.84 -7.41
C LYS A 362 -31.40 -5.39 -8.83
N PHE A 363 -30.38 -5.06 -9.64
CA PHE A 363 -30.36 -5.36 -11.07
C PHE A 363 -29.61 -6.67 -11.30
N GLN A 364 -30.34 -7.79 -11.26
CA GLN A 364 -29.75 -9.13 -11.27
C GLN A 364 -28.93 -9.46 -12.53
N GLY A 365 -27.75 -10.05 -12.32
CA GLY A 365 -26.90 -10.64 -13.36
C GLY A 365 -25.46 -10.79 -12.90
N ALA A 366 -24.88 -11.98 -13.06
CA ALA A 366 -23.56 -12.33 -12.50
C ALA A 366 -22.46 -11.33 -12.88
N ASP A 367 -22.41 -10.91 -14.15
CA ASP A 367 -21.40 -9.99 -14.69
C ASP A 367 -21.77 -8.51 -14.55
N ARG A 368 -22.89 -8.17 -13.90
CA ARG A 368 -23.24 -6.78 -13.60
C ARG A 368 -22.47 -6.30 -12.38
N PRO A 369 -22.19 -5.00 -12.25
CA PRO A 369 -21.61 -4.48 -11.01
C PRO A 369 -22.55 -4.79 -9.84
N VAL A 370 -21.98 -5.15 -8.70
CA VAL A 370 -22.75 -5.19 -7.46
C VAL A 370 -23.16 -3.76 -7.09
N GLU A 371 -24.42 -3.60 -6.70
CA GLU A 371 -24.94 -2.35 -6.16
C GLU A 371 -25.82 -2.60 -4.93
N GLN A 372 -26.35 -1.54 -4.32
CA GLN A 372 -26.86 -1.54 -2.94
C GLN A 372 -25.77 -1.86 -1.91
N VAL A 373 -24.53 -1.44 -2.17
CA VAL A 373 -23.44 -1.59 -1.21
C VAL A 373 -23.16 -0.27 -0.52
N SER A 374 -23.12 -0.31 0.81
CA SER A 374 -22.66 0.80 1.64
C SER A 374 -21.14 0.87 1.62
N TRP A 375 -20.56 2.01 2.04
CA TRP A 375 -19.11 2.12 2.17
C TRP A 375 -18.57 1.08 3.17
N GLN A 376 -19.30 0.84 4.25
CA GLN A 376 -18.92 -0.14 5.28
C GLN A 376 -18.89 -1.57 4.71
N ALA A 377 -19.91 -1.95 3.95
CA ALA A 377 -19.94 -3.25 3.28
C ALA A 377 -18.84 -3.35 2.22
N ALA A 378 -18.54 -2.27 1.51
CA ALA A 378 -17.47 -2.23 0.53
C ALA A 378 -16.08 -2.39 1.17
N THR A 379 -15.85 -1.79 2.34
CA THR A 379 -14.62 -2.01 3.11
C THR A 379 -14.54 -3.43 3.68
N GLU A 380 -15.65 -4.00 4.12
CA GLU A 380 -15.71 -5.39 4.59
C GLU A 380 -15.39 -6.38 3.45
N PHE A 381 -15.92 -6.14 2.24
CA PHE A 381 -15.55 -6.89 1.05
C PHE A 381 -14.04 -6.85 0.80
N CYS A 382 -13.42 -5.67 0.87
CA CYS A 382 -11.98 -5.53 0.70
C CYS A 382 -11.19 -6.30 1.76
N GLN A 383 -11.64 -6.28 3.01
CA GLN A 383 -11.04 -7.04 4.11
C GLN A 383 -11.13 -8.55 3.85
N LYS A 384 -12.32 -9.09 3.58
CA LYS A 384 -12.53 -10.51 3.28
C LYS A 384 -11.77 -10.96 2.04
N LEU A 385 -11.68 -10.11 1.03
CA LEU A 385 -10.87 -10.36 -0.16
C LEU A 385 -9.38 -10.43 0.19
N SER A 386 -8.91 -9.54 1.07
CA SER A 386 -7.52 -9.56 1.56
C SER A 386 -7.20 -10.83 2.34
N GLU A 387 -8.11 -11.25 3.21
CA GLU A 387 -8.01 -12.49 3.98
C GLU A 387 -7.97 -13.72 3.06
N LEU A 388 -8.85 -13.76 2.06
CA LEU A 388 -8.95 -14.87 1.11
C LEU A 388 -7.67 -15.04 0.25
N THR A 389 -7.02 -13.93 -0.08
CA THR A 389 -5.99 -13.90 -1.13
C THR A 389 -4.59 -13.67 -0.59
N GLY A 390 -4.46 -13.23 0.66
CA GLY A 390 -3.19 -12.81 1.25
C GLY A 390 -2.62 -11.51 0.69
N GLN A 391 -3.33 -10.83 -0.21
CA GLN A 391 -2.98 -9.51 -0.75
C GLN A 391 -3.68 -8.40 0.05
N ASP A 392 -3.18 -7.17 -0.01
CA ASP A 392 -3.79 -6.02 0.66
C ASP A 392 -4.74 -5.29 -0.30
N TYR A 393 -6.01 -5.72 -0.30
CA TYR A 393 -7.08 -5.08 -1.06
C TYR A 393 -7.77 -4.01 -0.24
N ARG A 394 -8.02 -2.86 -0.88
CA ARG A 394 -8.74 -1.74 -0.28
C ARG A 394 -9.56 -0.99 -1.33
N LEU A 395 -10.38 -0.05 -0.87
CA LEU A 395 -10.95 0.96 -1.76
C LEU A 395 -9.84 1.89 -2.27
N PRO A 396 -9.95 2.40 -3.52
CA PRO A 396 -9.02 3.42 -4.01
C PRO A 396 -9.09 4.66 -3.12
N SER A 397 -7.96 5.37 -3.00
CA SER A 397 -8.04 6.78 -2.65
C SER A 397 -8.74 7.54 -3.77
N GLU A 398 -9.32 8.70 -3.45
CA GLU A 398 -9.93 9.54 -4.46
C GLU A 398 -8.92 9.99 -5.53
N ALA A 399 -7.67 10.20 -5.12
CA ALA A 399 -6.57 10.55 -6.01
C ALA A 399 -6.22 9.41 -6.97
N GLU A 400 -6.10 8.19 -6.47
CA GLU A 400 -5.91 6.99 -7.29
C GLU A 400 -7.05 6.80 -8.28
N TRP A 401 -8.30 6.98 -7.83
CA TRP A 401 -9.47 6.86 -8.70
C TRP A 401 -9.46 7.92 -9.81
N GLU A 402 -9.21 9.19 -9.50
CA GLU A 402 -9.17 10.26 -10.52
C GLU A 402 -8.02 10.05 -11.51
N TYR A 403 -6.85 9.68 -11.00
CA TYR A 403 -5.68 9.37 -11.82
C TYR A 403 -5.98 8.23 -12.80
N ALA A 404 -6.57 7.15 -12.28
CA ALA A 404 -6.99 6.00 -13.04
C ALA A 404 -8.06 6.35 -14.08
N ALA A 405 -9.07 7.16 -13.72
CA ALA A 405 -10.13 7.58 -14.64
C ALA A 405 -9.61 8.45 -15.78
N ARG A 406 -8.70 9.38 -15.48
CA ARG A 406 -8.08 10.29 -16.45
C ARG A 406 -7.17 9.56 -17.42
N ALA A 407 -6.39 8.59 -16.95
CA ALA A 407 -5.44 7.82 -17.75
C ALA A 407 -4.60 8.71 -18.70
N GLY A 408 -4.03 9.78 -18.13
CA GLY A 408 -3.19 10.75 -18.85
C GLY A 408 -3.93 11.93 -19.51
N THR A 409 -5.27 11.93 -19.53
CA THR A 409 -6.06 13.02 -20.13
C THR A 409 -6.37 14.15 -19.15
N SER A 410 -6.44 15.38 -19.66
CA SER A 410 -6.91 16.56 -18.91
C SER A 410 -8.36 16.94 -19.22
N ALA A 411 -8.98 16.26 -20.18
CA ALA A 411 -10.36 16.48 -20.57
C ALA A 411 -11.35 16.01 -19.47
N PRO A 412 -12.63 16.44 -19.54
CA PRO A 412 -13.66 16.00 -18.60
C PRO A 412 -13.87 14.48 -18.59
N PHE A 413 -13.66 13.81 -19.73
CA PHE A 413 -13.74 12.35 -19.89
C PHE A 413 -12.47 11.84 -20.59
N CYS A 414 -12.07 10.60 -20.33
CA CYS A 414 -10.90 10.01 -21.00
C CYS A 414 -11.06 9.91 -22.52
N VAL A 415 -12.30 9.92 -23.01
CA VAL A 415 -12.65 9.88 -24.44
C VAL A 415 -12.70 11.25 -25.11
N GLY A 416 -12.66 12.35 -24.34
CA GLY A 416 -12.64 13.72 -24.87
C GLY A 416 -13.50 14.74 -24.13
N ALA A 417 -13.91 15.79 -24.84
CA ALA A 417 -14.65 16.93 -24.28
C ALA A 417 -16.15 16.67 -24.06
N THR A 418 -16.66 15.51 -24.50
CA THR A 418 -18.05 15.07 -24.30
C THR A 418 -18.10 13.56 -24.14
N LEU A 419 -19.26 13.03 -23.77
CA LEU A 419 -19.53 11.61 -23.53
C LEU A 419 -20.79 11.20 -24.28
N THR A 420 -20.82 9.98 -24.81
CA THR A 420 -21.99 9.41 -25.49
C THR A 420 -22.44 8.13 -24.79
N THR A 421 -23.71 7.77 -24.96
CA THR A 421 -24.26 6.54 -24.35
C THR A 421 -23.74 5.26 -24.99
N ASP A 422 -22.97 5.34 -26.07
CA ASP A 422 -22.27 4.21 -26.69
C ASP A 422 -20.92 3.93 -26.01
N LEU A 423 -20.43 4.89 -25.22
CA LEU A 423 -19.13 4.82 -24.51
C LEU A 423 -19.28 4.77 -22.99
N ALA A 424 -20.50 4.90 -22.49
CA ALA A 424 -20.80 4.90 -21.05
C ALA A 424 -22.29 4.61 -20.80
N ASN A 425 -22.60 4.15 -19.59
CA ASN A 425 -23.99 4.01 -19.13
C ASN A 425 -24.37 5.11 -18.14
N TYR A 426 -25.25 6.02 -18.57
CA TYR A 426 -25.76 7.15 -17.79
C TYR A 426 -27.16 7.55 -18.31
N ASP A 427 -27.79 8.57 -17.73
CA ASP A 427 -29.06 9.10 -18.26
C ASP A 427 -28.84 9.89 -19.56
N GLY A 428 -29.03 9.19 -20.68
CA GLY A 428 -28.92 9.71 -22.04
C GLY A 428 -29.91 10.80 -22.43
N ASN A 429 -30.89 11.16 -21.59
CA ASN A 429 -31.76 12.32 -21.84
C ASN A 429 -31.02 13.66 -21.68
N TYR A 430 -29.86 13.63 -21.03
CA TYR A 430 -29.00 14.79 -20.81
C TYR A 430 -27.74 14.69 -21.69
N THR A 431 -27.18 15.86 -22.01
CA THR A 431 -25.95 15.98 -22.80
C THR A 431 -24.89 16.73 -22.02
N TYR A 432 -23.64 16.61 -22.45
CA TYR A 432 -22.53 17.41 -21.95
C TYR A 432 -21.87 18.18 -23.10
N GLY A 433 -21.75 19.50 -22.96
CA GLY A 433 -21.26 20.35 -24.04
C GLY A 433 -22.11 20.23 -25.31
N ARG A 434 -21.48 19.88 -26.43
CA ARG A 434 -22.13 19.72 -27.74
C ARG A 434 -22.42 18.26 -28.11
N GLY A 435 -22.30 17.33 -27.15
CA GLY A 435 -22.61 15.92 -27.37
C GLY A 435 -24.09 15.66 -27.62
N PRO A 436 -24.44 14.51 -28.22
CA PRO A 436 -25.81 14.15 -28.54
C PRO A 436 -26.55 13.60 -27.32
N ARG A 437 -27.88 13.64 -27.36
CA ARG A 437 -28.70 12.77 -26.51
C ARG A 437 -28.55 11.32 -26.95
N GLY A 438 -28.84 10.40 -26.05
CA GLY A 438 -28.70 8.97 -26.29
C GLY A 438 -29.65 8.13 -25.46
N THR A 439 -29.33 6.85 -25.33
CA THR A 439 -30.17 5.87 -24.63
C THR A 439 -30.05 6.00 -23.11
N PHE A 440 -31.17 6.22 -22.42
CA PHE A 440 -31.25 6.04 -20.97
C PHE A 440 -31.67 4.59 -20.65
N ARG A 441 -30.71 3.78 -20.22
CA ARG A 441 -30.90 2.33 -20.01
C ARG A 441 -31.70 1.97 -18.76
N LYS A 442 -31.83 2.89 -17.81
CA LYS A 442 -32.62 2.75 -16.56
C LYS A 442 -32.20 1.58 -15.64
N ALA A 443 -31.03 1.01 -15.89
CA ALA A 443 -30.43 -0.07 -15.12
C ALA A 443 -28.92 -0.09 -15.37
N THR A 444 -28.19 -0.81 -14.54
CA THR A 444 -26.80 -1.19 -14.83
C THR A 444 -26.74 -2.01 -16.13
N THR A 445 -25.55 -2.30 -16.64
CA THR A 445 -25.30 -3.33 -17.67
C THR A 445 -24.19 -4.27 -17.20
N PRO A 446 -23.97 -5.43 -17.85
CA PRO A 446 -22.74 -6.19 -17.63
C PRO A 446 -21.51 -5.28 -17.76
N VAL A 447 -20.50 -5.52 -16.92
CA VAL A 447 -19.26 -4.75 -16.93
C VAL A 447 -18.50 -4.96 -18.24
N GLY A 448 -17.72 -3.96 -18.65
CA GLY A 448 -16.86 -4.09 -19.82
C GLY A 448 -17.55 -4.01 -21.18
N GLN A 449 -18.82 -3.62 -21.24
CA GLN A 449 -19.54 -3.42 -22.51
C GLN A 449 -19.12 -2.16 -23.27
N PHE A 450 -18.53 -1.19 -22.57
CA PHE A 450 -18.08 0.08 -23.15
C PHE A 450 -16.57 0.08 -23.39
N SER A 451 -16.08 1.04 -24.18
CA SER A 451 -14.64 1.14 -24.44
C SER A 451 -13.86 1.49 -23.17
N PRO A 452 -12.71 0.85 -22.91
CA PRO A 452 -11.86 1.22 -21.79
C PRO A 452 -11.13 2.53 -22.03
N ASN A 453 -10.58 3.09 -20.96
CA ASN A 453 -9.66 4.21 -21.03
C ASN A 453 -8.23 3.77 -21.42
N PRO A 454 -7.27 4.69 -21.62
CA PRO A 454 -5.88 4.35 -21.96
C PRO A 454 -5.11 3.46 -20.96
N PHE A 455 -5.60 3.30 -19.73
CA PHE A 455 -5.03 2.33 -18.79
C PHE A 455 -5.68 0.94 -18.89
N GLY A 456 -6.66 0.74 -19.76
CA GLY A 456 -7.37 -0.53 -19.90
C GLY A 456 -8.48 -0.74 -18.86
N LEU A 457 -8.93 0.34 -18.22
CA LEU A 457 -10.00 0.32 -17.22
C LEU A 457 -11.34 0.63 -17.88
N TYR A 458 -12.34 -0.16 -17.51
CA TYR A 458 -13.68 -0.06 -18.05
C TYR A 458 -14.61 0.61 -17.05
N ASP A 459 -15.70 1.21 -17.56
CA ASP A 459 -16.81 1.72 -16.75
C ASP A 459 -16.42 2.84 -15.77
N MET A 460 -15.33 3.57 -16.04
CA MET A 460 -14.89 4.71 -15.20
C MET A 460 -15.82 5.94 -15.31
N HIS A 461 -16.70 5.97 -16.31
CA HIS A 461 -17.67 7.05 -16.56
C HIS A 461 -19.08 6.45 -16.61
N GLY A 462 -19.85 6.54 -15.52
CA GLY A 462 -21.21 6.00 -15.41
C GLY A 462 -21.27 4.63 -14.72
N GLN A 463 -22.24 3.80 -15.11
CA GLN A 463 -22.56 2.49 -14.53
C GLN A 463 -23.01 2.55 -13.07
N VAL A 464 -22.09 2.72 -12.13
CA VAL A 464 -22.34 2.84 -10.69
C VAL A 464 -21.35 3.83 -10.08
N TRP A 465 -21.79 4.56 -9.06
CA TRP A 465 -20.89 5.32 -8.21
C TRP A 465 -19.92 4.37 -7.51
N GLU A 466 -18.63 4.68 -7.52
CA GLU A 466 -17.62 3.87 -6.85
C GLU A 466 -17.17 4.55 -5.55
N TRP A 467 -17.26 3.83 -4.43
CA TRP A 467 -16.77 4.30 -3.14
C TRP A 467 -15.24 4.47 -3.12
N CYS A 468 -14.77 5.56 -2.53
CA CYS A 468 -13.35 5.80 -2.22
C CYS A 468 -13.10 5.76 -0.71
N GLN A 469 -11.85 5.58 -0.31
CA GLN A 469 -11.44 5.52 1.10
C GLN A 469 -11.63 6.87 1.84
N ASP A 470 -11.54 7.98 1.10
CA ASP A 470 -11.47 9.35 1.59
C ASP A 470 -12.72 9.84 2.35
N HIS A 471 -12.48 10.69 3.35
CA HIS A 471 -13.53 11.55 3.90
C HIS A 471 -13.82 12.70 2.93
N TRP A 472 -15.07 13.14 2.89
CA TRP A 472 -15.47 14.29 2.11
C TRP A 472 -14.85 15.59 2.63
N HIS A 473 -14.39 16.41 1.69
CA HIS A 473 -13.92 17.76 1.92
C HIS A 473 -14.52 18.68 0.87
N ASP A 474 -15.04 19.84 1.29
CA ASP A 474 -15.72 20.78 0.39
C ASP A 474 -14.76 21.50 -0.59
N THR A 475 -13.45 21.33 -0.44
CA THR A 475 -12.41 21.83 -1.36
C THR A 475 -11.17 20.94 -1.28
N TYR A 476 -10.25 21.05 -2.25
CA TYR A 476 -8.92 20.44 -2.22
C TYR A 476 -7.85 21.29 -1.50
N LYS A 477 -8.23 22.33 -0.76
CA LYS A 477 -7.25 23.11 0.03
C LYS A 477 -6.71 22.24 1.17
N GLY A 478 -5.42 21.90 1.11
CA GLY A 478 -4.77 21.02 2.07
C GLY A 478 -4.96 19.53 1.79
N ALA A 479 -5.40 19.16 0.57
CA ALA A 479 -5.46 17.76 0.15
C ALA A 479 -4.05 17.13 0.09
N PRO A 480 -3.91 15.83 0.37
CA PRO A 480 -2.65 15.10 0.17
C PRO A 480 -2.17 15.18 -1.28
N ALA A 481 -0.85 15.28 -1.47
CA ALA A 481 -0.23 15.39 -2.78
C ALA A 481 0.54 14.11 -3.20
N ASP A 482 0.40 13.03 -2.45
CA ASP A 482 1.15 11.77 -2.57
C ASP A 482 0.26 10.58 -2.97
N GLY A 483 -0.99 10.83 -3.36
CA GLY A 483 -1.95 9.81 -3.74
C GLY A 483 -2.59 9.08 -2.57
N SER A 484 -2.23 9.40 -1.32
CA SER A 484 -2.87 8.81 -0.14
C SER A 484 -4.31 9.30 0.04
N ALA A 485 -5.13 8.51 0.72
CA ALA A 485 -6.51 8.88 1.04
C ALA A 485 -6.56 10.02 2.07
N TRP A 486 -7.41 11.02 1.83
CA TRP A 486 -7.62 12.13 2.74
C TRP A 486 -8.59 11.75 3.87
N VAL A 487 -8.02 11.18 4.93
CA VAL A 487 -8.76 10.74 6.12
C VAL A 487 -8.50 11.72 7.27
N LYS A 488 -9.55 12.00 8.05
CA LYS A 488 -9.50 12.82 9.25
C LYS A 488 -9.64 11.95 10.49
N ASP A 489 -8.86 12.24 11.52
CA ASP A 489 -9.10 11.72 12.86
C ASP A 489 -10.32 12.45 13.45
N THR A 490 -11.49 11.83 13.31
CA THR A 490 -12.71 11.92 14.14
C THR A 490 -14.00 12.01 13.32
N ASP A 491 -14.97 11.23 13.76
CA ASP A 491 -16.32 10.95 13.25
C ASP A 491 -16.44 9.89 12.13
N VAL A 492 -16.81 8.67 12.56
CA VAL A 492 -17.21 7.53 11.72
C VAL A 492 -18.43 7.80 10.83
N ARG A 493 -19.17 8.88 11.09
CA ARG A 493 -20.32 9.34 10.28
C ARG A 493 -19.92 10.37 9.22
N SER A 494 -18.63 10.72 9.14
CA SER A 494 -18.13 11.60 8.07
C SER A 494 -18.54 11.05 6.72
N HIS A 495 -19.09 11.93 5.89
CA HIS A 495 -19.45 11.54 4.53
C HIS A 495 -18.22 11.01 3.80
N ARG A 496 -18.39 9.95 3.01
CA ARG A 496 -17.34 9.35 2.19
C ARG A 496 -17.49 9.80 0.75
N VAL A 497 -16.36 9.86 0.06
CA VAL A 497 -16.29 10.22 -1.35
C VAL A 497 -16.84 9.09 -2.23
N ARG A 498 -17.56 9.48 -3.29
CA ARG A 498 -17.91 8.62 -4.42
C ARG A 498 -17.57 9.29 -5.75
N ARG A 499 -17.23 8.48 -6.73
CA ARG A 499 -16.74 8.91 -8.05
C ARG A 499 -17.42 8.16 -9.19
N GLY A 500 -17.36 8.72 -10.40
CA GLY A 500 -17.74 8.04 -11.63
C GLY A 500 -19.14 8.33 -12.19
N GLY A 501 -20.10 8.77 -11.39
CA GLY A 501 -21.49 8.84 -11.84
C GLY A 501 -22.14 7.46 -11.88
N SER A 502 -23.36 7.34 -12.42
CA SER A 502 -24.05 6.05 -12.51
C SER A 502 -25.02 6.00 -13.68
N TRP A 503 -25.67 4.84 -13.87
CA TRP A 503 -26.68 4.61 -14.91
C TRP A 503 -27.85 5.61 -14.91
N TYR A 504 -28.14 6.27 -13.78
CA TYR A 504 -29.26 7.23 -13.65
C TYR A 504 -28.83 8.70 -13.63
N ASP A 505 -27.54 8.98 -13.48
CA ASP A 505 -27.06 10.36 -13.42
C ASP A 505 -26.84 10.94 -14.83
N GLY A 506 -26.91 12.27 -14.95
CA GLY A 506 -26.53 12.94 -16.20
C GLY A 506 -25.00 12.88 -16.44
N PRO A 507 -24.54 13.12 -17.68
CA PRO A 507 -23.12 12.98 -18.04
C PRO A 507 -22.20 13.96 -17.29
N HIS A 508 -22.72 15.08 -16.78
CA HIS A 508 -21.95 16.02 -15.95
C HIS A 508 -21.41 15.37 -14.66
N ALA A 509 -22.11 14.37 -14.11
CA ALA A 509 -21.70 13.64 -12.91
C ALA A 509 -20.69 12.52 -13.25
N CYS A 510 -20.55 12.18 -14.52
CA CYS A 510 -19.63 11.14 -15.01
C CYS A 510 -18.23 11.68 -15.34
N ARG A 511 -17.99 13.00 -15.17
CA ARG A 511 -16.68 13.61 -15.43
C ARG A 511 -15.64 13.04 -14.46
N SER A 512 -14.40 12.90 -14.92
CA SER A 512 -13.27 12.45 -14.09
C SER A 512 -13.13 13.27 -12.80
N ALA A 513 -13.33 14.58 -12.89
CA ALA A 513 -13.21 15.50 -11.76
C ALA A 513 -14.44 15.54 -10.85
N PHE A 514 -15.63 15.08 -11.29
CA PHE A 514 -16.86 15.25 -10.50
C PHE A 514 -16.85 14.36 -9.26
N ARG A 515 -16.98 14.99 -8.09
CA ARG A 515 -16.93 14.33 -6.79
C ARG A 515 -18.30 14.43 -6.13
N TYR A 516 -18.73 13.37 -5.46
CA TYR A 516 -19.91 13.45 -4.61
C TYR A 516 -19.70 12.75 -3.28
N ARG A 517 -20.65 12.95 -2.37
CA ARG A 517 -20.56 12.45 -1.00
C ARG A 517 -21.79 11.67 -0.61
N SER A 518 -21.63 10.76 0.33
CA SER A 518 -22.76 10.12 1.01
C SER A 518 -22.32 9.63 2.38
N LEU A 519 -23.28 9.48 3.30
CA LEU A 519 -23.01 8.81 4.57
C LEU A 519 -22.51 7.38 4.30
N PRO A 520 -21.58 6.86 5.11
CA PRO A 520 -20.96 5.55 4.89
C PRO A 520 -21.94 4.38 5.02
N SER A 521 -23.05 4.57 5.73
CA SER A 521 -24.12 3.58 5.90
C SER A 521 -25.15 3.58 4.75
N ASN A 522 -25.15 4.61 3.89
CA ASN A 522 -26.10 4.67 2.79
C ASN A 522 -25.74 3.65 1.71
N TYR A 523 -26.76 3.02 1.18
CA TYR A 523 -26.69 2.15 0.01
C TYR A 523 -27.83 2.52 -0.94
N GLN A 524 -27.57 2.48 -2.24
CA GLN A 524 -28.60 2.68 -3.27
C GLN A 524 -28.29 1.79 -4.46
N ASN A 525 -29.26 1.66 -5.36
CA ASN A 525 -29.16 0.80 -6.55
C ASN A 525 -28.25 1.34 -7.67
N SER A 526 -27.33 2.20 -7.28
CA SER A 526 -26.36 2.89 -8.11
C SER A 526 -25.01 3.02 -7.39
N TYR A 527 -24.88 2.48 -6.18
CA TYR A 527 -23.67 2.60 -5.36
C TYR A 527 -22.99 1.23 -5.39
N GLY A 528 -21.80 1.20 -5.98
CA GLY A 528 -20.93 0.04 -6.14
C GLY A 528 -19.53 0.32 -5.58
N LEU A 529 -18.56 -0.47 -6.03
CA LEU A 529 -17.17 -0.33 -5.65
C LEU A 529 -16.23 -0.89 -6.72
N ARG A 530 -15.00 -0.40 -6.66
CA ARG A 530 -13.83 -1.00 -7.31
C ARG A 530 -12.75 -1.10 -6.24
N VAL A 531 -11.86 -2.08 -6.39
CA VAL A 531 -10.78 -2.30 -5.42
C VAL A 531 -9.43 -1.97 -6.03
N VAL A 532 -8.49 -1.59 -5.17
CA VAL A 532 -7.08 -1.48 -5.50
C VAL A 532 -6.26 -2.44 -4.63
N CYS A 533 -5.06 -2.72 -5.10
CA CYS A 533 -4.04 -3.42 -4.35
C CYS A 533 -2.69 -2.74 -4.62
N GLN A 534 -1.90 -2.48 -3.57
CA GLN A 534 -0.64 -1.76 -3.74
C GLN A 534 0.36 -2.56 -4.57
N GLU A 535 0.43 -3.88 -4.36
CA GLU A 535 1.45 -4.76 -4.93
C GLU A 535 0.90 -6.17 -5.13
N PHE A 536 1.31 -6.82 -6.22
CA PHE A 536 1.03 -8.22 -6.51
C PHE A 536 2.11 -9.14 -5.93
N LYS A 537 1.76 -10.09 -5.06
CA LYS A 537 2.61 -11.21 -4.66
C LYS A 537 2.43 -12.38 -5.62
N ASP A 538 3.50 -12.81 -6.29
CA ASP A 538 3.58 -14.18 -6.82
C ASP A 538 3.51 -15.12 -5.61
N ILE A 539 2.47 -15.95 -5.56
CA ILE A 539 2.30 -16.99 -4.53
C ILE A 539 2.80 -18.31 -5.10
#